data_AF-A0AAE6BV09-F1
#
_entry.id   AF-A0AAE6BV09-F1
#
_cell.length_a   1.000
_cell.length_b   1.000
_cell.length_c   1.000
_cell.angle_alpha   90.00
_cell.angle_beta   90.00
_cell.angle_gamma   90.00
#
_symmetry.space_group_name_H-M   'P 1'
#
loop_
_entity.id
_entity.type
_entity.pdbx_description
1 polymer ?
#
loop_
_entity_poly.entity_id
_entity_poly.type
_entity_poly.pdbx_seq_one_letter_code
_entity_poly.pdbx_strand_id
1 'polypeptide(L)'
;MTENEKIQEIDRQIAAILRHADERINKYTLQAAEDFMNFFHWNAGNMYKTQMEYRYFKEIKTLAKVGDLDEIARMLCRLIAKIEHEILDASPFGSCTNEIVNAEHRLQIDGKREIRNELQKLIHIAQYVG
;
A
#
# COMPACT_ATOMS: atom_id res chain seq x y z
N MET A 1 10.69 12.11 20.31
CA MET A 1 9.24 11.79 20.40
C MET A 1 9.06 10.71 21.44
N THR A 2 8.08 10.86 22.32
CA THR A 2 7.65 9.80 23.25
C THR A 2 7.04 8.63 22.48
N GLU A 3 6.92 7.46 23.11
CA GLU A 3 6.29 6.29 22.48
C GLU A 3 4.85 6.59 22.04
N ASN A 4 4.08 7.27 22.88
CA ASN A 4 2.72 7.67 22.55
C ASN A 4 2.64 8.64 21.36
N GLU A 5 3.58 9.60 21.26
CA GLU A 5 3.68 10.49 20.09
C GLU A 5 3.99 9.71 18.80
N LYS A 6 4.85 8.68 18.87
CA LYS A 6 5.14 7.82 17.72
C LYS A 6 3.92 7.02 17.29
N ILE A 7 3.17 6.44 18.24
CA ILE A 7 1.94 5.68 17.94
C ILE A 7 0.90 6.60 17.28
N GLN A 8 0.71 7.81 17.80
CA GLN A 8 -0.20 8.80 17.22
C GLN A 8 0.25 9.23 15.81
N GLU A 9 1.54 9.41 15.59
CA GLU A 9 2.06 9.75 14.27
C GLU A 9 1.87 8.62 13.26
N ILE A 10 2.08 7.37 13.66
CA ILE A 10 1.77 6.19 12.83
C ILE A 10 0.29 6.17 12.45
N ASP A 11 -0.62 6.38 13.40
CA ASP A 11 -2.07 6.44 13.13
C ASP A 11 -2.41 7.56 12.12
N ARG A 12 -1.83 8.76 12.31
CA ARG A 12 -2.00 9.89 11.40
C ARG A 12 -1.51 9.58 10.00
N GLN A 13 -0.35 8.93 9.85
CA GLN A 13 0.18 8.60 8.53
C GLN A 13 -0.66 7.53 7.83
N ILE A 14 -1.13 6.50 8.54
CA ILE A 14 -2.07 5.52 7.96
C ILE A 14 -3.36 6.22 7.50
N ALA A 15 -3.90 7.14 8.30
CA ALA A 15 -5.09 7.91 7.93
C ALA A 15 -4.83 8.82 6.71
N ALA A 16 -3.65 9.44 6.62
CA ALA A 16 -3.26 10.27 5.49
C ALA A 16 -3.13 9.44 4.19
N ILE A 17 -2.47 8.27 4.26
CA ILE A 17 -2.36 7.33 3.13
C ILE A 17 -3.75 6.96 2.63
N LEU A 18 -4.66 6.57 3.53
CA LEU A 18 -6.04 6.22 3.17
C LEU A 18 -6.80 7.36 2.50
N ARG A 19 -6.70 8.58 3.04
CA ARG A 19 -7.35 9.76 2.46
C ARG A 19 -6.82 10.05 1.06
N HIS A 20 -5.51 10.03 0.88
CA HIS A 20 -4.90 10.29 -0.43
C HIS A 20 -5.22 9.19 -1.45
N ALA A 21 -5.27 7.93 -1.04
CA ALA A 21 -5.72 6.85 -1.90
C ALA A 21 -7.19 7.03 -2.34
N ASP A 22 -8.08 7.41 -1.41
CA ASP A 22 -9.49 7.70 -1.70
C ASP A 22 -9.65 8.87 -2.69
N GLU A 23 -8.94 9.98 -2.46
CA GLU A 23 -8.89 11.13 -3.37
C GLU A 23 -8.46 10.73 -4.79
N ARG A 24 -7.42 9.91 -4.90
CA ARG A 24 -6.94 9.39 -6.21
C ARG A 24 -7.95 8.46 -6.87
N ILE A 25 -8.59 7.56 -6.11
CA ILE A 25 -9.65 6.67 -6.62
C ILE A 25 -10.81 7.49 -7.17
N ASN A 26 -11.26 8.52 -6.45
CA ASN A 26 -12.33 9.40 -6.90
C ASN A 26 -11.94 10.14 -8.18
N LYS A 27 -10.71 10.66 -8.26
CA LYS A 27 -10.18 11.29 -9.47
C LYS A 27 -10.19 10.33 -10.67
N TYR A 28 -9.68 9.10 -10.50
CA TYR A 28 -9.66 8.11 -11.57
C TYR A 28 -11.07 7.69 -12.01
N THR A 29 -12.01 7.61 -11.06
CA THR A 29 -13.42 7.30 -11.34
C THR A 29 -14.06 8.39 -12.20
N LEU A 30 -13.81 9.66 -11.91
CA LEU A 30 -14.28 10.78 -12.74
C LEU A 30 -13.65 10.75 -14.14
N GLN A 31 -12.33 10.51 -14.25
CA GLN A 31 -11.66 10.38 -15.54
C GLN A 31 -12.21 9.23 -16.39
N ALA A 32 -12.52 8.09 -15.76
CA ALA A 32 -13.13 6.95 -16.44
C ALA A 32 -14.55 7.26 -16.94
N ALA A 33 -15.30 8.09 -16.22
CA ALA A 33 -16.63 8.53 -16.62
C ALA A 33 -16.60 9.57 -17.76
N GLU A 34 -15.57 10.43 -17.80
CA GLU A 34 -15.38 11.44 -18.86
C GLU A 34 -14.90 10.84 -20.18
N ASP A 35 -13.84 10.04 -20.13
CA ASP A 35 -13.28 9.36 -21.31
C ASP A 35 -12.66 8.03 -20.87
N PHE A 36 -13.46 6.96 -21.00
CA PHE A 36 -13.04 5.63 -20.61
C PHE A 36 -11.82 5.14 -21.37
N MET A 37 -11.70 5.42 -22.68
CA MET A 37 -10.60 4.91 -23.49
C MET A 37 -9.28 5.57 -23.10
N ASN A 38 -9.29 6.89 -22.91
CA ASN A 38 -8.12 7.61 -22.43
C ASN A 38 -7.75 7.22 -20.99
N PHE A 39 -8.75 7.06 -20.11
CA PHE A 39 -8.53 6.54 -18.75
C PHE A 39 -7.92 5.13 -18.78
N PHE A 40 -8.48 4.22 -19.56
CA PHE A 40 -8.02 2.84 -19.63
C PHE A 40 -6.56 2.77 -20.10
N HIS A 41 -6.22 3.58 -21.11
CA HIS A 41 -4.88 3.61 -21.67
C HIS A 41 -3.81 4.13 -20.69
N TRP A 42 -4.12 5.19 -19.94
CA TRP A 42 -3.11 5.88 -19.12
C TRP A 42 -3.19 5.62 -17.61
N ASN A 43 -4.38 5.33 -17.09
CA ASN A 43 -4.68 5.42 -15.66
C ASN A 43 -5.19 4.12 -15.04
N ALA A 44 -5.65 3.13 -15.82
CA ALA A 44 -6.17 1.88 -15.28
C ALA A 44 -5.18 1.17 -14.34
N GLY A 45 -3.91 1.07 -14.74
CA GLY A 45 -2.87 0.46 -13.90
C GLY A 45 -2.61 1.22 -12.60
N ASN A 46 -2.64 2.56 -12.65
CA ASN A 46 -2.46 3.40 -11.46
C ASN A 46 -3.67 3.32 -10.52
N MET A 47 -4.89 3.25 -11.08
CA MET A 47 -6.11 3.03 -10.30
C MET A 47 -6.07 1.66 -9.62
N TYR A 48 -5.64 0.60 -10.32
CA TYR A 48 -5.49 -0.74 -9.76
C TYR A 48 -4.56 -0.73 -8.54
N LYS A 49 -3.34 -0.17 -8.67
CA LYS A 49 -2.38 -0.06 -7.56
C LYS A 49 -2.92 0.78 -6.41
N THR A 50 -3.59 1.90 -6.72
CA THR A 50 -4.21 2.75 -5.68
C THR A 50 -5.29 2.00 -4.90
N GLN A 51 -6.10 1.18 -5.57
CA GLN A 51 -7.10 0.33 -4.93
C GLN A 51 -6.45 -0.74 -4.04
N MET A 52 -5.32 -1.31 -4.47
CA MET A 52 -4.54 -2.23 -3.63
C MET A 52 -4.03 -1.53 -2.36
N GLU A 53 -3.42 -0.35 -2.49
CA GLU A 53 -2.94 0.43 -1.35
C GLU A 53 -4.08 0.75 -0.38
N TYR A 54 -5.20 1.28 -0.90
CA TYR A 54 -6.37 1.59 -0.08
C TYR A 54 -6.87 0.38 0.69
N ARG A 55 -7.05 -0.77 0.02
CA ARG A 55 -7.50 -2.02 0.66
C ARG A 55 -6.54 -2.44 1.76
N TYR A 56 -5.24 -2.45 1.47
CA TYR A 56 -4.22 -2.88 2.41
C TYR A 56 -4.17 -2.01 3.67
N PHE A 57 -4.10 -0.68 3.51
CA PHE A 57 -4.05 0.24 4.65
C PHE A 57 -5.36 0.31 5.42
N LYS A 58 -6.49 -0.03 4.77
CA LYS A 58 -7.78 -0.13 5.45
C LYS A 58 -7.82 -1.34 6.38
N GLU A 59 -7.25 -2.46 5.97
CA GLU A 59 -7.14 -3.68 6.80
C GLU A 59 -6.27 -3.45 8.04
N ILE A 60 -5.17 -2.68 7.90
CA ILE A 60 -4.26 -2.39 9.01
C ILE A 60 -4.55 -1.07 9.73
N LYS A 61 -5.67 -0.40 9.45
CA LYS A 61 -6.02 0.91 10.04
C LYS A 61 -6.02 0.93 11.57
N THR A 62 -6.30 -0.21 12.18
CA THR A 62 -6.38 -0.33 13.64
C THR A 62 -5.05 -0.68 14.32
N LEU A 63 -3.95 -0.77 13.55
CA LEU A 63 -2.63 -1.15 14.06
C LEU A 63 -2.18 -0.29 15.24
N ALA A 64 -2.35 1.03 15.16
CA ALA A 64 -1.95 1.94 16.24
C ALA A 64 -2.79 1.77 17.53
N LYS A 65 -3.97 1.13 17.46
CA LYS A 65 -4.81 0.86 18.64
C LYS A 65 -4.25 -0.24 19.54
N VAL A 66 -3.22 -0.96 19.11
CA VAL A 66 -2.49 -1.93 19.93
C VAL A 66 -1.88 -1.24 21.16
N GLY A 67 -1.46 0.04 21.04
CA GLY A 67 -1.02 0.85 22.18
C GLY A 67 0.39 0.55 22.70
N ASP A 68 1.02 -0.54 22.24
CA ASP A 68 2.42 -0.87 22.49
C ASP A 68 3.27 -0.64 21.22
N LEU A 69 4.25 0.25 21.33
CA LEU A 69 5.14 0.63 20.23
C LEU A 69 5.99 -0.55 19.73
N ASP A 70 6.46 -1.40 20.64
CA ASP A 70 7.30 -2.55 20.30
C ASP A 70 6.49 -3.62 19.57
N GLU A 71 5.23 -3.83 19.98
CA GLU A 71 4.31 -4.70 19.25
C GLU A 71 3.97 -4.15 17.87
N ILE A 72 3.68 -2.85 17.75
CA ILE A 72 3.44 -2.19 16.46
C ILE A 72 4.65 -2.35 15.53
N ALA A 73 5.86 -2.11 16.04
CA ALA A 73 7.09 -2.28 15.26
C ALA A 73 7.27 -3.73 14.79
N ARG A 74 7.06 -4.72 15.67
CA ARG A 74 7.12 -6.14 15.29
C ARG A 74 6.09 -6.50 14.23
N MET A 75 4.86 -5.97 14.33
CA MET A 75 3.82 -6.19 13.33
C MET A 75 4.20 -5.59 11.98
N LEU A 76 4.68 -4.33 11.95
CA LEU A 76 5.16 -3.68 10.73
C LEU A 76 6.30 -4.47 10.08
N CYS A 77 7.27 -4.94 10.85
CA CYS A 77 8.35 -5.80 10.34
C CYS A 77 7.81 -7.09 9.71
N ARG A 78 6.84 -7.77 10.35
CA ARG A 78 6.21 -8.97 9.79
C ARG A 78 5.47 -8.70 8.49
N LEU A 79 4.75 -7.58 8.42
CA LEU A 79 4.03 -7.15 7.21
C LEU A 79 4.99 -6.88 6.04
N ILE A 80 6.09 -6.17 6.31
CA ILE A 80 7.14 -5.91 5.32
C ILE A 80 7.75 -7.23 4.84
N ALA A 81 8.17 -8.10 5.76
CA ALA A 81 8.80 -9.37 5.42
C ALA A 81 7.87 -10.28 4.59
N LYS A 82 6.57 -10.29 4.92
CA LYS A 82 5.55 -11.01 4.13
C LYS A 82 5.50 -10.51 2.69
N ILE A 83 5.43 -9.19 2.50
CA ILE A 83 5.39 -8.59 1.17
C ILE A 83 6.70 -8.88 0.40
N GLU A 84 7.85 -8.78 1.07
CA GLU A 84 9.15 -9.10 0.46
C GLU A 84 9.21 -10.54 -0.03
N HIS A 85 8.78 -11.49 0.80
CA HIS A 85 8.69 -12.90 0.41
C HIS A 85 7.79 -13.07 -0.82
N GLU A 86 6.59 -12.49 -0.80
CA GLU A 86 5.67 -12.58 -1.92
C GLU A 86 6.21 -11.95 -3.21
N ILE A 87 7.08 -10.94 -3.13
CA ILE A 87 7.75 -10.34 -4.29
C ILE A 87 8.90 -11.23 -4.78
N LEU A 88 9.71 -11.77 -3.87
CA LEU A 88 10.87 -12.59 -4.20
C LEU A 88 10.47 -13.94 -4.83
N ASP A 89 9.39 -14.53 -4.33
CA ASP A 89 8.88 -15.82 -4.81
C ASP A 89 8.03 -15.69 -6.08
N ALA A 90 7.68 -14.47 -6.49
CA ALA A 90 6.86 -14.23 -7.68
C ALA A 90 7.67 -14.29 -8.98
N SER A 91 7.10 -14.92 -10.01
CA SER A 91 7.62 -14.83 -11.38
C SER A 91 7.62 -13.37 -11.86
N PRO A 92 8.71 -12.82 -12.42
CA PRO A 92 8.72 -11.45 -12.94
C PRO A 92 7.76 -11.22 -14.12
N PHE A 93 7.40 -12.27 -14.84
CA PHE A 93 6.62 -12.18 -16.09
C PHE A 93 5.21 -12.79 -15.98
N GLY A 94 4.90 -13.45 -14.86
CA GLY A 94 3.77 -14.37 -14.79
C GLY A 94 4.08 -15.70 -15.50
N SER A 95 3.18 -16.65 -15.40
CA SER A 95 3.28 -17.97 -16.05
C SER A 95 2.01 -18.34 -16.81
N CYS A 96 1.07 -17.40 -16.93
CA CYS A 96 -0.20 -17.63 -17.60
C CYS A 96 -0.04 -17.45 -19.11
N THR A 97 -0.84 -18.15 -19.90
CA THR A 97 -0.94 -17.92 -21.35
C THR A 97 -1.77 -16.68 -21.69
N ASN A 98 -2.48 -16.10 -20.71
CA ASN A 98 -3.25 -14.88 -20.88
C ASN A 98 -2.39 -13.65 -20.51
N GLU A 99 -2.09 -12.82 -21.51
CA GLU A 99 -1.27 -11.63 -21.33
C GLU A 99 -1.87 -10.57 -20.41
N ILE A 100 -3.20 -10.48 -20.31
CA ILE A 100 -3.87 -9.56 -19.38
C ILE A 100 -3.61 -10.01 -17.94
N VAL A 101 -3.66 -11.32 -17.68
CA VAL A 101 -3.35 -11.88 -16.36
C VAL A 101 -1.89 -11.65 -16.02
N ASN A 102 -0.97 -11.82 -16.98
CA ASN A 102 0.43 -11.50 -16.77
C ASN A 102 0.67 -9.99 -16.52
N ALA A 103 -0.09 -9.12 -17.18
CA ALA A 103 -0.04 -7.68 -16.95
C ALA A 103 -0.57 -7.30 -15.56
N GLU A 104 -1.70 -7.88 -15.14
CA GLU A 104 -2.23 -7.72 -13.79
C GLU A 104 -1.21 -8.19 -12.75
N HIS A 105 -0.60 -9.37 -12.94
CA HIS A 105 0.42 -9.90 -12.05
C HIS A 105 1.59 -8.93 -11.85
N ARG A 106 2.08 -8.30 -12.93
CA ARG A 106 3.12 -7.27 -12.84
C ARG A 106 2.66 -6.04 -12.06
N LEU A 107 1.43 -5.55 -12.33
CA LEU A 107 0.84 -4.45 -11.57
C LEU A 107 0.69 -4.79 -10.08
N GLN A 108 0.35 -6.04 -9.76
CA GLN A 108 0.25 -6.51 -8.38
C GLN A 108 1.60 -6.48 -7.68
N ILE A 109 2.68 -6.93 -8.33
CA ILE A 109 4.04 -6.84 -7.80
C ILE A 109 4.43 -5.38 -7.55
N ASP A 110 4.17 -4.50 -8.52
CA ASP A 110 4.49 -3.07 -8.37
C ASP A 110 3.68 -2.40 -7.27
N GLY A 111 2.38 -2.72 -7.15
CA GLY A 111 1.55 -2.24 -6.04
C GLY A 111 2.05 -2.74 -4.68
N LYS A 112 2.51 -3.99 -4.57
CA LYS A 112 3.14 -4.52 -3.36
C LYS A 112 4.43 -3.76 -2.99
N ARG A 113 5.24 -3.36 -3.97
CA ARG A 113 6.44 -2.54 -3.75
C ARG A 113 6.09 -1.17 -3.19
N GLU A 114 5.05 -0.52 -3.73
CA GLU A 114 4.56 0.78 -3.23
C GLU A 114 4.07 0.65 -1.77
N ILE A 115 3.26 -0.36 -1.47
CA ILE A 115 2.79 -0.64 -0.10
C ILE A 115 3.97 -0.90 0.85
N ARG A 116 4.97 -1.69 0.43
CA ARG A 116 6.18 -1.92 1.21
C ARG A 116 6.89 -0.62 1.55
N ASN A 117 7.03 0.29 0.59
CA ASN A 117 7.71 1.56 0.80
C ASN A 117 6.96 2.43 1.83
N GLU A 118 5.62 2.45 1.80
CA GLU A 118 4.83 3.15 2.81
C GLU A 118 4.98 2.51 4.20
N LEU A 119 4.96 1.18 4.31
CA LEU A 119 5.25 0.48 5.57
C LEU A 119 6.65 0.77 6.10
N GLN A 120 7.63 0.91 5.21
CA GLN A 120 9.01 1.27 5.58
C GLN A 120 9.11 2.67 6.22
N LYS A 121 8.27 3.62 5.78
CA LYS A 121 8.18 4.92 6.44
C LYS A 121 7.59 4.78 7.84
N LEU A 122 6.56 3.95 8.01
CA LEU A 122 5.92 3.72 9.30
C LEU A 122 6.87 3.05 10.31
N ILE A 123 7.63 2.02 9.90
CA ILE A 123 8.60 1.37 10.79
C ILE A 123 9.74 2.32 11.16
N HIS A 124 10.15 3.21 10.25
CA HIS A 124 11.15 4.23 10.57
C HIS A 124 10.68 5.13 11.72
N ILE A 125 9.42 5.56 11.74
CA ILE A 125 8.84 6.35 12.84
C ILE A 125 8.88 5.57 14.16
N ALA A 126 8.52 4.28 14.12
CA ALA A 126 8.53 3.44 15.31
C ALA A 126 9.94 3.29 15.90
N GLN A 127 10.91 3.01 15.03
CA GLN A 127 12.30 2.70 15.40
C GLN A 127 13.18 3.94 15.60
N TYR A 128 12.77 5.13 15.14
CA TYR A 128 13.59 6.33 15.25
C TYR A 128 13.86 6.68 16.71
N VAL A 129 15.09 6.52 17.16
CA VAL A 129 15.54 6.99 18.47
C VAL A 129 15.99 8.44 18.27
N GLY A 130 15.11 9.37 18.63
CA GLY A 130 15.46 10.79 18.76
C GLY A 130 15.90 11.10 20.17
#